data_AF-A0A2V5KQK9-F1
#
_entry.id   AF-A0A2V5KQK9-F1
#
_cell.length_a   1.000
_cell.length_b   1.000
_cell.length_c   1.000
_cell.angle_alpha   90.00
_cell.angle_beta   90.00
_cell.angle_gamma   90.00
#
_symmetry.space_group_name_H-M   'P 1'
#
loop_
_entity.id
_entity.type
_entity.pdbx_description
1 polymer ?
#
loop_
_entity_poly.entity_id
_entity_poly.type
_entity_poly.pdbx_seq_one_letter_code
_entity_poly.pdbx_strand_id
1 'polypeptide(L)'
;MDARGKVVVVGVGKSGHIGAKIAATLTSTGSPAVVLDSSNALHGDLGVIADGDIVLALSASGETEELLRILPAIARFQVRIIAMCSDPKSTLAQNAHLFLDVNIEQEACPLNLAPTSSTTVMMALGDALAMVLLEARGFNKEGFAKLHPGGMIGRSMLMRVHQIMRPRQAMAVVSTNASVRDVLRAMTSVRAGAAVVIGEDEELLGIFTHGDFVRHFQSDPRIGERLVADLMTLNPVTVHKDKLAVEVLNLLERHRIDDLVVIDDDNVPVGIVDSQDLTRLKLL
;
A
#
# COMPACT_ATOMS: atom_id res chain seq x y z
N MET A 1 9.10 15.75 15.36
CA MET A 1 8.81 14.31 15.57
C MET A 1 7.81 14.13 16.70
N ASP A 2 7.98 14.78 17.85
CA ASP A 2 7.11 14.58 19.04
C ASP A 2 5.88 15.49 19.14
N ALA A 3 5.71 16.46 18.23
CA ALA A 3 4.53 17.32 18.22
C ALA A 3 3.36 16.62 17.50
N ARG A 4 2.20 16.53 18.16
CA ARG A 4 0.94 16.04 17.57
C ARG A 4 0.33 17.02 16.54
N GLY A 5 0.96 18.17 16.30
CA GLY A 5 0.53 19.16 15.33
C GLY A 5 0.60 18.65 13.89
N LYS A 6 -0.27 19.20 13.05
CA LYS A 6 -0.31 18.92 11.61
C LYS A 6 0.59 19.90 10.86
N VAL A 7 0.91 19.56 9.62
CA VAL A 7 1.59 20.49 8.69
C VAL A 7 0.54 21.29 7.94
N VAL A 8 0.50 22.60 8.14
CA VAL A 8 -0.35 23.53 7.39
C VAL A 8 0.47 24.07 6.22
N VAL A 9 0.12 23.66 5.00
CA VAL A 9 0.82 24.07 3.79
C VAL A 9 0.11 25.27 3.16
N VAL A 10 0.86 26.31 2.83
CA VAL A 10 0.30 27.54 2.23
C VAL A 10 1.19 28.02 1.09
N GLY A 11 0.57 28.46 0.01
CA GLY A 11 1.25 29.02 -1.15
C GLY A 11 0.22 29.52 -2.17
N VAL A 12 0.65 30.38 -3.10
CA VAL A 12 -0.24 31.02 -4.08
C VAL A 12 0.01 30.45 -5.48
N GLY A 13 -1.06 30.36 -6.28
CA GLY A 13 -0.97 29.96 -7.69
C GLY A 13 -0.26 28.62 -7.88
N LYS A 14 0.73 28.58 -8.77
CA LYS A 14 1.49 27.35 -9.05
C LYS A 14 2.22 26.80 -7.81
N SER A 15 2.78 27.67 -6.96
CA SER A 15 3.40 27.24 -5.70
C SER A 15 2.36 26.61 -4.77
N GLY A 16 1.14 27.15 -4.74
CA GLY A 16 0.00 26.57 -4.01
C GLY A 16 -0.38 25.17 -4.52
N HIS A 17 -0.41 24.93 -5.84
CA HIS A 17 -0.64 23.59 -6.40
C HIS A 17 0.44 22.59 -6.00
N ILE A 18 1.72 23.00 -6.02
CA ILE A 18 2.82 22.17 -5.50
C ILE A 18 2.63 21.90 -4.01
N GLY A 19 2.28 22.92 -3.23
CA GLY A 19 1.95 22.79 -1.81
C GLY A 19 0.83 21.76 -1.55
N ALA A 20 -0.23 21.78 -2.36
CA ALA A 20 -1.32 20.79 -2.25
C ALA A 20 -0.84 19.36 -2.53
N LYS A 21 0.02 19.16 -3.53
CA LYS A 21 0.64 17.85 -3.80
C LYS A 21 1.50 17.39 -2.62
N ILE A 22 2.29 18.30 -2.05
CA ILE A 22 3.14 18.02 -0.88
C ILE A 22 2.28 17.63 0.33
N ALA A 23 1.22 18.39 0.63
CA ALA A 23 0.28 18.07 1.71
C ALA A 23 -0.36 16.68 1.52
N ALA A 24 -0.76 16.34 0.28
CA ALA A 24 -1.28 15.02 -0.03
C ALA A 24 -0.24 13.91 0.19
N THR A 25 1.02 14.15 -0.19
CA THR A 25 2.12 13.20 -0.03
C THR A 25 2.50 13.00 1.44
N LEU A 26 2.55 14.07 2.23
CA LEU A 26 2.77 13.99 3.67
C LEU A 26 1.65 13.18 4.34
N THR A 27 0.40 13.46 3.99
CA THR A 27 -0.77 12.78 4.57
C THR A 27 -0.79 11.29 4.21
N SER A 28 -0.48 10.93 2.97
CA SER A 28 -0.42 9.52 2.53
C SER A 28 0.73 8.74 3.18
N THR A 29 1.74 9.43 3.68
CA THR A 29 2.94 8.86 4.32
C THR A 29 2.95 9.02 5.84
N GLY A 30 1.78 9.30 6.44
CA GLY A 30 1.58 9.27 7.90
C GLY A 30 1.89 10.57 8.63
N SER A 31 2.11 11.68 7.92
CA SER A 31 2.24 13.02 8.48
C SER A 31 1.01 13.85 8.13
N PRO A 32 0.05 14.06 9.07
CA PRO A 32 -1.16 14.83 8.79
C PRO A 32 -0.81 16.21 8.25
N ALA A 33 -1.34 16.55 7.07
CA ALA A 33 -1.13 17.83 6.44
C ALA A 33 -2.40 18.35 5.78
N VAL A 34 -2.57 19.67 5.78
CA VAL A 34 -3.72 20.36 5.20
C VAL A 34 -3.26 21.61 4.47
N VAL A 35 -4.00 22.00 3.44
CA VAL A 35 -3.72 23.23 2.70
C VAL A 35 -4.54 24.38 3.31
N LEU A 36 -3.90 25.51 3.54
CA LEU A 36 -4.56 26.78 3.86
C LEU A 36 -4.66 27.61 2.57
N ASP A 37 -5.87 28.04 2.20
CA ASP A 37 -6.07 29.02 1.14
C ASP A 37 -5.68 30.41 1.65
N SER A 38 -4.58 30.94 1.14
CA SER A 38 -4.08 32.27 1.50
C SER A 38 -5.08 33.39 1.19
N SER A 39 -5.96 33.20 0.20
CA SER A 39 -6.92 34.22 -0.24
C SER A 39 -8.08 34.36 0.76
N ASN A 40 -8.44 33.27 1.44
CA ASN A 40 -9.54 33.20 2.40
C ASN A 40 -9.06 33.17 3.86
N ALA A 41 -7.75 33.05 4.10
CA ALA A 41 -7.14 32.99 5.43
C ALA A 41 -7.62 34.11 6.38
N LEU A 42 -7.57 35.38 5.96
CA LEU A 42 -8.00 36.52 6.79
C LEU A 42 -9.53 36.62 6.95
N HIS A 43 -10.28 35.77 6.25
CA HIS A 43 -11.75 35.73 6.26
C HIS A 43 -12.31 34.50 6.98
N GLY A 44 -11.48 33.77 7.75
CA GLY A 44 -11.92 32.70 8.64
C GLY A 44 -11.04 31.45 8.57
N ASP A 45 -10.38 31.21 7.44
CA ASP A 45 -9.64 29.96 7.21
C ASP A 45 -8.36 29.84 8.06
N LEU A 46 -7.88 30.93 8.67
CA LEU A 46 -6.85 30.86 9.71
C LEU A 46 -7.23 29.95 10.88
N GLY A 47 -8.52 29.67 11.10
CA GLY A 47 -9.00 28.69 12.08
C GLY A 47 -8.54 27.26 11.82
N VAL A 48 -7.98 26.96 10.63
CA VAL A 48 -7.31 25.70 10.34
C VAL A 48 -6.01 25.54 11.16
N ILE A 49 -5.36 26.64 11.55
CA ILE A 49 -4.12 26.64 12.32
C ILE A 49 -4.43 26.45 13.81
N ALA A 50 -3.69 25.55 14.46
CA ALA A 50 -3.71 25.35 15.90
C ALA A 50 -2.29 25.48 16.49
N ASP A 51 -2.22 25.80 17.79
CA ASP A 51 -0.95 25.83 18.50
C ASP A 51 -0.25 24.46 18.44
N GLY A 52 1.07 24.47 18.20
CA GLY A 52 1.87 23.27 17.98
C GLY A 52 1.90 22.75 16.55
N ASP A 53 1.14 23.34 15.62
CA ASP A 53 1.26 23.06 14.18
C ASP A 53 2.58 23.60 13.59
N ILE A 54 2.90 23.09 12.40
CA ILE A 54 4.01 23.58 11.57
C ILE A 54 3.41 24.20 10.32
N VAL A 55 3.79 25.43 10.00
CA VAL A 55 3.40 26.10 8.75
C VAL A 55 4.52 25.92 7.73
N LEU A 56 4.20 25.30 6.60
CA LEU A 56 5.09 25.21 5.44
C LEU A 56 4.62 26.23 4.39
N ALA A 57 5.37 27.31 4.23
CA ALA A 57 5.04 28.42 3.35
C ALA A 57 5.88 28.37 2.06
N LEU A 58 5.21 28.31 0.91
CA LEU A 58 5.82 28.20 -0.41
C LEU A 58 5.63 29.50 -1.19
N SER A 59 6.74 30.12 -1.56
CA SER A 59 6.76 31.28 -2.47
C SER A 59 8.10 31.31 -3.17
N ALA A 60 8.12 31.23 -4.51
CA ALA A 60 9.40 31.21 -5.24
C ALA A 60 10.24 32.45 -4.90
N SER A 61 9.65 33.65 -4.96
CA SER A 61 10.35 34.90 -4.63
C SER A 61 10.50 35.17 -3.13
N GLY A 62 9.66 34.58 -2.29
CA GLY A 62 9.53 34.95 -0.88
C GLY A 62 8.82 36.30 -0.65
N GLU A 63 8.27 36.90 -1.71
CA GLU A 63 7.63 38.24 -1.70
C GLU A 63 6.16 38.22 -2.14
N THR A 64 5.53 37.04 -2.15
CA THR A 64 4.12 36.90 -2.56
C THR A 64 3.20 37.62 -1.59
N GLU A 65 2.50 38.67 -2.05
CA GLU A 65 1.78 39.61 -1.20
C GLU A 65 0.68 38.94 -0.36
N GLU A 66 -0.13 38.06 -0.94
CA GLU A 66 -1.20 37.35 -0.23
C GLU A 66 -0.65 36.49 0.91
N LEU A 67 0.52 35.90 0.71
CA LEU A 67 1.22 35.12 1.74
C LEU A 67 1.82 36.02 2.82
N LEU A 68 2.45 37.13 2.44
CA LEU A 68 3.04 38.07 3.40
C LEU A 68 1.99 38.73 4.29
N ARG A 69 0.82 39.07 3.73
CA ARG A 69 -0.30 39.69 4.47
C ARG A 69 -0.82 38.81 5.61
N ILE A 70 -0.69 37.49 5.51
CA ILE A 70 -1.18 36.56 6.55
C ILE A 70 -0.14 36.24 7.63
N LEU A 71 1.16 36.48 7.39
CA LEU A 71 2.22 36.17 8.35
C LEU A 71 2.01 36.79 9.75
N PRO A 72 1.61 38.07 9.89
CA PRO A 72 1.38 38.64 11.22
C PRO A 72 0.25 37.96 12.01
N ALA A 73 -0.75 37.43 11.30
CA ALA A 73 -1.84 36.70 11.93
C ALA A 73 -1.41 35.27 12.31
N ILE A 74 -0.64 34.59 11.45
CA ILE A 74 -0.03 33.29 11.73
C ILE A 74 0.91 33.37 12.95
N ALA A 75 1.68 34.45 13.08
CA ALA A 75 2.61 34.65 14.19
C ALA A 75 1.94 34.77 15.58
N ARG A 76 0.61 34.90 15.64
CA ARG A 76 -0.15 34.89 16.91
C ARG A 76 -0.33 33.48 17.48
N PHE A 77 -0.14 32.45 16.67
CA PHE A 77 -0.18 31.06 17.10
C PHE A 77 1.22 30.59 17.53
N GLN A 78 1.28 29.59 18.41
CA GLN A 78 2.51 28.93 18.81
C GLN A 78 2.94 27.91 17.74
N VAL A 79 3.30 28.39 16.55
CA VAL A 79 3.70 27.58 15.40
C VAL A 79 5.15 27.83 14.99
N ARG A 80 5.74 26.84 14.31
CA ARG A 80 7.00 27.02 13.57
C ARG A 80 6.67 27.25 12.10
N ILE A 81 7.31 28.25 11.51
CA ILE A 81 7.17 28.61 10.09
C ILE A 81 8.42 28.13 9.35
N ILE A 82 8.23 27.33 8.32
CA ILE A 82 9.27 26.89 7.38
C ILE A 82 9.00 27.58 6.04
N ALA A 83 9.96 28.33 5.53
CA ALA A 83 9.89 28.98 4.23
C ALA A 83 10.58 28.14 3.16
N MET A 84 9.89 27.88 2.05
CA MET A 84 10.47 27.39 0.79
C MET A 84 10.47 28.54 -0.21
N CYS A 85 11.61 29.23 -0.34
CA CYS A 85 11.80 30.35 -1.28
C CYS A 85 13.26 30.41 -1.79
N SER A 86 13.52 31.23 -2.81
CA SER A 86 14.85 31.30 -3.46
C SER A 86 15.81 32.31 -2.82
N ASP A 87 15.31 33.30 -2.08
CA ASP A 87 16.15 34.34 -1.47
C ASP A 87 16.06 34.29 0.06
N PRO A 88 17.16 33.98 0.77
CA PRO A 88 17.19 34.00 2.24
C PRO A 88 17.01 35.41 2.83
N LYS A 89 17.12 36.47 2.02
CA LYS A 89 16.85 37.86 2.43
C LYS A 89 15.41 38.30 2.19
N SER A 90 14.60 37.49 1.52
CA SER A 90 13.19 37.80 1.27
C SER A 90 12.40 37.99 2.57
N THR A 91 11.32 38.76 2.50
CA THR A 91 10.44 39.01 3.63
C THR A 91 9.93 37.71 4.26
N LEU A 92 9.54 36.72 3.45
CA LEU A 92 9.11 35.42 3.95
C LEU A 92 10.24 34.70 4.70
N ALA A 93 11.45 34.64 4.14
CA ALA A 93 12.58 33.95 4.77
C ALA A 93 12.97 34.59 6.11
N GLN A 94 12.98 35.92 6.17
CA GLN A 94 13.32 36.66 7.40
C GLN A 94 12.29 36.48 8.52
N ASN A 95 11.04 36.17 8.19
CA ASN A 95 9.97 35.92 9.15
C ASN A 95 9.75 34.42 9.42
N ALA A 96 10.55 33.54 8.83
CA ALA A 96 10.49 32.11 9.04
C ALA A 96 11.50 31.64 10.11
N HIS A 97 11.19 30.51 10.73
CA HIS A 97 12.08 29.86 11.70
C HIS A 97 13.12 28.97 11.02
N LEU A 98 12.77 28.43 9.85
CA LEU A 98 13.65 27.63 9.02
C LEU A 98 13.47 28.06 7.56
N PHE A 99 14.58 28.13 6.84
CA PHE A 99 14.61 28.43 5.42
C PHE A 99 15.05 27.17 4.68
N LEU A 100 14.30 26.81 3.64
CA LEU A 100 14.64 25.76 2.71
C LEU A 100 14.82 26.40 1.34
N ASP A 101 16.05 26.33 0.85
CA ASP A 101 16.44 26.95 -0.40
C ASP A 101 15.85 26.18 -1.59
N VAL A 102 15.10 26.89 -2.43
CA VAL A 102 14.59 26.40 -3.71
C VAL A 102 15.06 27.27 -4.88
N ASN A 103 16.20 27.96 -4.70
CA ASN A 103 16.81 28.77 -5.74
C ASN A 103 17.14 27.95 -6.98
N ILE A 104 16.95 28.57 -8.13
CA ILE A 104 17.20 28.01 -9.46
C ILE A 104 18.03 29.01 -10.25
N GLU A 105 18.88 28.53 -11.15
CA GLU A 105 19.62 29.42 -12.05
C GLU A 105 18.69 30.06 -13.09
N GLN A 106 17.76 29.27 -13.65
CA GLN A 106 16.81 29.73 -14.64
C GLN A 106 15.56 28.84 -14.70
N GLU A 107 14.42 29.45 -15.04
CA GLU A 107 13.24 28.72 -15.48
C GLU A 107 13.47 28.12 -16.86
N ALA A 108 12.86 26.96 -17.13
CA ALA A 108 12.84 26.38 -18.47
C ALA A 108 12.01 27.22 -19.47
N CYS A 109 11.14 28.09 -18.97
CA CYS A 109 10.43 29.08 -19.78
C CYS A 109 11.43 30.02 -20.47
N PRO A 110 11.41 30.19 -21.81
CA PRO A 110 12.34 31.07 -22.52
C PRO A 110 12.27 32.54 -22.09
N LEU A 111 11.13 32.97 -21.54
CA LEU A 111 10.93 34.32 -21.01
C LEU A 111 11.31 34.46 -19.53
N ASN A 112 11.66 33.35 -18.87
CA ASN A 112 11.90 33.28 -17.43
C ASN A 112 10.74 33.76 -16.53
N LEU A 113 9.50 33.75 -17.06
CA LEU A 113 8.31 34.25 -16.36
C LEU A 113 7.44 33.13 -15.79
N ALA A 114 7.29 32.03 -16.53
CA ALA A 114 6.41 30.95 -16.11
C ALA A 114 7.16 30.02 -15.14
N PRO A 115 6.63 29.78 -13.93
CA PRO A 115 7.23 28.82 -13.02
C PRO A 115 7.23 27.42 -13.65
N THR A 116 8.42 26.82 -13.70
CA THR A 116 8.73 25.52 -14.28
C THR A 116 9.77 24.80 -13.40
N SER A 117 11.04 25.18 -13.48
CA SER A 117 12.15 24.67 -12.67
C SER A 117 11.89 24.90 -11.19
N SER A 118 11.41 26.09 -10.80
CA SER A 118 11.15 26.45 -9.40
C SER A 118 10.10 25.54 -8.76
N THR A 119 9.00 25.29 -9.48
CA THR A 119 7.94 24.38 -9.03
C THR A 119 8.41 22.93 -8.95
N THR A 120 9.30 22.50 -9.84
CA THR A 120 9.88 21.15 -9.82
C THR A 120 10.81 20.97 -8.62
N VAL A 121 11.67 21.96 -8.32
CA VAL A 121 12.54 21.93 -7.15
C VAL A 121 11.72 21.90 -5.85
N MET A 122 10.69 22.74 -5.73
CA MET A 122 9.77 22.70 -4.60
C MET A 122 9.11 21.32 -4.44
N MET A 123 8.66 20.70 -5.53
CA MET A 123 8.05 19.37 -5.49
C MET A 123 9.05 18.31 -5.02
N ALA A 124 10.26 18.30 -5.60
CA ALA A 124 11.30 17.34 -5.25
C ALA A 124 11.72 17.47 -3.78
N LEU A 125 11.89 18.70 -3.30
CA LEU A 125 12.21 18.97 -1.90
C LEU A 125 11.07 18.54 -0.96
N GLY A 126 9.82 18.81 -1.33
CA GLY A 126 8.65 18.36 -0.58
C GLY A 126 8.55 16.83 -0.49
N ASP A 127 8.88 16.13 -1.57
CA ASP A 127 8.94 14.65 -1.58
C ASP A 127 10.08 14.12 -0.72
N ALA A 128 11.26 14.75 -0.79
CA ALA A 128 12.39 14.41 0.08
C ALA A 128 12.02 14.58 1.57
N LEU A 129 11.34 15.68 1.93
CA LEU A 129 10.84 15.88 3.30
C LEU A 129 9.86 14.79 3.71
N ALA A 130 8.91 14.42 2.84
CA ALA A 130 7.95 13.36 3.12
C ALA A 130 8.65 12.01 3.36
N MET A 131 9.66 11.66 2.56
CA MET A 131 10.40 10.41 2.73
C MET A 131 11.21 10.38 4.02
N VAL A 132 11.90 11.48 4.36
CA VAL A 132 12.64 11.58 5.61
C VAL A 132 11.69 11.51 6.82
N LEU A 133 10.53 12.14 6.75
CA LEU A 133 9.51 12.06 7.79
C LEU A 133 8.91 10.66 7.92
N LEU A 134 8.65 9.99 6.80
CA LEU A 134 8.17 8.61 6.72
C LEU A 134 9.14 7.68 7.47
N GLU A 135 10.43 7.75 7.14
CA GLU A 135 11.47 6.91 7.74
C GLU A 135 11.63 7.22 9.24
N ALA A 136 11.75 8.49 9.60
CA ALA A 136 11.95 8.90 10.99
C ALA A 136 10.74 8.60 11.90
N ARG A 137 9.53 8.49 11.35
CA ARG A 137 8.32 8.05 12.08
C ARG A 137 8.15 6.53 12.10
N GLY A 138 9.01 5.76 11.43
CA GLY A 138 8.86 4.32 11.29
C GLY A 138 7.60 3.92 10.51
N PHE A 139 7.13 4.78 9.60
CA PHE A 139 5.92 4.51 8.84
C PHE A 139 6.16 3.33 7.89
N ASN A 140 5.33 2.30 8.03
CA ASN A 140 5.54 1.01 7.39
C ASN A 140 4.39 0.67 6.42
N LYS A 141 4.47 -0.51 5.81
CA LYS A 141 3.46 -1.01 4.87
C LYS A 141 2.06 -1.10 5.49
N GLU A 142 1.95 -1.50 6.75
CA GLU A 142 0.66 -1.59 7.47
C GLU A 142 0.04 -0.21 7.69
N GLY A 143 0.86 0.77 8.07
CA GLY A 143 0.46 2.18 8.15
C GLY A 143 -0.04 2.71 6.82
N PHE A 144 0.65 2.38 5.73
CA PHE A 144 0.23 2.73 4.37
C PHE A 144 -1.12 2.09 4.02
N ALA A 145 -1.30 0.80 4.29
CA ALA A 145 -2.56 0.10 4.02
C ALA A 145 -3.75 0.71 4.76
N LYS A 146 -3.55 1.09 6.03
CA LYS A 146 -4.57 1.75 6.85
C LYS A 146 -5.03 3.08 6.26
N LEU A 147 -4.13 3.84 5.64
CA LEU A 147 -4.44 5.12 5.00
C LEU A 147 -4.97 5.00 3.57
N HIS A 148 -4.88 3.82 2.95
CA HIS A 148 -5.30 3.57 1.56
C HIS A 148 -6.23 2.36 1.41
N PRO A 149 -7.36 2.31 2.14
CA PRO A 149 -8.22 1.12 2.17
C PRO A 149 -8.86 0.77 0.81
N GLY A 150 -9.01 1.75 -0.09
CA GLY A 150 -9.56 1.56 -1.43
C GLY A 150 -8.53 1.19 -2.52
N GLY A 151 -7.23 1.31 -2.23
CA GLY A 151 -6.17 0.96 -3.19
C GLY A 151 -5.89 -0.54 -3.21
N MET A 152 -5.46 -1.08 -4.35
CA MET A 152 -5.11 -2.51 -4.49
C MET A 152 -4.11 -2.97 -3.42
N ILE A 153 -3.11 -2.12 -3.12
CA ILE A 153 -2.08 -2.37 -2.09
C ILE A 153 -2.68 -2.41 -0.69
N GLY A 154 -3.54 -1.46 -0.31
CA GLY A 154 -4.15 -1.44 1.01
C GLY A 154 -5.16 -2.58 1.20
N ARG A 155 -5.91 -2.93 0.16
CA ARG A 155 -6.89 -4.01 0.19
C ARG A 155 -6.22 -5.37 0.40
N SER A 156 -5.15 -5.69 -0.34
CA SER A 156 -4.42 -6.96 -0.18
C SER A 156 -3.70 -7.09 1.16
N MET A 157 -3.28 -5.97 1.76
CA MET A 157 -2.63 -5.93 3.07
C MET A 157 -3.60 -6.04 4.25
N LEU A 158 -4.89 -5.73 4.06
CA LEU A 158 -5.90 -5.79 5.13
C LEU A 158 -6.78 -7.04 5.06
N MET A 159 -6.88 -7.70 3.90
CA MET A 159 -7.68 -8.91 3.75
C MET A 159 -7.02 -10.10 4.44
N ARG A 160 -7.84 -10.94 5.07
CA ARG A 160 -7.42 -12.23 5.63
C ARG A 160 -7.66 -13.36 4.65
N VAL A 161 -6.92 -14.46 4.80
CA VAL A 161 -7.00 -15.64 3.91
C VAL A 161 -8.42 -16.18 3.80
N HIS A 162 -9.15 -16.27 4.92
CA HIS A 162 -10.53 -16.75 4.92
C HIS A 162 -11.50 -15.91 4.05
N GLN A 163 -11.12 -14.66 3.70
CA GLN A 163 -11.91 -13.78 2.85
C GLN A 163 -11.61 -13.94 1.35
N ILE A 164 -10.51 -14.63 1.00
CA ILE A 164 -10.05 -14.81 -0.38
C ILE A 164 -10.07 -16.27 -0.83
N MET A 165 -10.09 -17.22 0.11
CA MET A 165 -10.09 -18.64 -0.18
C MET A 165 -11.43 -19.12 -0.74
N ARG A 166 -11.39 -20.21 -1.51
CA ARG A 166 -12.55 -21.06 -1.74
C ARG A 166 -12.83 -21.83 -0.45
N PRO A 167 -14.06 -21.80 0.09
CA PRO A 167 -14.38 -22.48 1.34
C PRO A 167 -14.42 -24.00 1.15
N ARG A 168 -14.44 -24.75 2.26
CA ARG A 168 -14.43 -26.22 2.30
C ARG A 168 -15.40 -26.92 1.34
N GLN A 169 -16.59 -26.36 1.12
CA GLN A 169 -17.62 -26.92 0.24
C GLN A 169 -17.27 -26.77 -1.26
N ALA A 170 -16.36 -25.87 -1.60
CA ALA A 170 -15.86 -25.63 -2.95
C ALA A 170 -14.45 -26.21 -3.18
N MET A 171 -13.97 -27.03 -2.25
CA MET A 171 -12.72 -27.79 -2.40
C MET A 171 -13.00 -29.17 -2.99
N ALA A 172 -12.10 -29.64 -3.85
CA ALA A 172 -12.05 -31.06 -4.18
C ALA A 172 -11.34 -31.78 -3.02
N VAL A 173 -12.06 -32.62 -2.29
CA VAL A 173 -11.50 -33.38 -1.17
C VAL A 173 -11.78 -34.85 -1.35
N VAL A 174 -10.75 -35.66 -1.13
CA VAL A 174 -10.76 -37.11 -1.33
C VAL A 174 -10.01 -37.81 -0.19
N SER A 175 -10.29 -39.10 0.01
CA SER A 175 -9.50 -39.94 0.93
C SER A 175 -8.29 -40.55 0.23
N THR A 176 -7.36 -41.09 1.03
CA THR A 176 -6.17 -41.81 0.56
C THR A 176 -6.47 -43.01 -0.34
N ASN A 177 -7.65 -43.62 -0.17
CA ASN A 177 -8.11 -44.78 -0.93
C ASN A 177 -8.74 -44.42 -2.29
N ALA A 178 -8.83 -43.13 -2.64
CA ALA A 178 -9.38 -42.70 -3.92
C ALA A 178 -8.43 -43.02 -5.08
N SER A 179 -9.01 -43.43 -6.21
CA SER A 179 -8.23 -43.54 -7.45
C SER A 179 -7.97 -42.16 -8.04
N VAL A 180 -6.92 -42.00 -8.87
CA VAL A 180 -6.68 -40.74 -9.58
C VAL A 180 -7.88 -40.34 -10.46
N ARG A 181 -8.64 -41.29 -11.01
CA ARG A 181 -9.89 -40.98 -11.72
C ARG A 181 -10.94 -40.31 -10.83
N ASP A 182 -11.07 -40.77 -9.58
CA ASP A 182 -12.01 -40.17 -8.63
C ASP A 182 -11.55 -38.76 -8.23
N VAL A 183 -10.24 -38.57 -8.07
CA VAL A 183 -9.61 -37.26 -7.83
C VAL A 183 -9.96 -36.28 -8.95
N LEU A 184 -9.72 -36.66 -10.21
CA LEU A 184 -10.02 -35.80 -11.37
C LEU A 184 -11.51 -35.47 -11.47
N ARG A 185 -12.39 -36.42 -11.11
CA ARG A 185 -13.84 -36.18 -11.06
C ARG A 185 -14.20 -35.16 -9.98
N ALA A 186 -13.60 -35.27 -8.79
CA ALA A 186 -13.79 -34.32 -7.69
C ALA A 186 -13.27 -32.92 -8.07
N MET A 187 -12.10 -32.82 -8.70
CA MET A 187 -11.57 -31.54 -9.20
C MET A 187 -12.49 -30.90 -10.23
N THR A 188 -13.01 -31.69 -11.16
CA THR A 188 -13.91 -31.21 -12.22
C THR A 188 -15.23 -30.70 -11.66
N SER A 189 -15.82 -31.34 -10.64
CA SER A 189 -17.13 -30.96 -10.10
C SER A 189 -17.14 -29.58 -9.45
N VAL A 190 -16.01 -29.15 -8.87
CA VAL A 190 -15.86 -27.83 -8.23
C VAL A 190 -14.97 -26.86 -9.02
N ARG A 191 -14.53 -27.25 -10.23
CA ARG A 191 -13.61 -26.47 -11.08
C ARG A 191 -12.32 -26.06 -10.36
N ALA A 192 -11.70 -27.01 -9.66
CA ALA A 192 -10.44 -26.81 -8.93
C ALA A 192 -9.22 -27.32 -9.71
N GLY A 193 -8.08 -26.64 -9.57
CA GLY A 193 -6.78 -27.06 -10.10
C GLY A 193 -6.07 -28.13 -9.26
N ALA A 194 -6.52 -28.30 -8.02
CA ALA A 194 -6.01 -29.27 -7.06
C ALA A 194 -7.10 -29.96 -6.24
N ALA A 195 -6.77 -31.14 -5.71
CA ALA A 195 -7.54 -31.86 -4.71
C ALA A 195 -6.73 -32.05 -3.43
N VAL A 196 -7.38 -31.85 -2.29
CA VAL A 196 -6.81 -32.11 -0.96
C VAL A 196 -7.11 -33.54 -0.56
N VAL A 197 -6.09 -34.25 -0.10
CA VAL A 197 -6.21 -35.63 0.37
C VAL A 197 -6.21 -35.61 1.90
N ILE A 198 -7.26 -36.19 2.49
CA ILE A 198 -7.46 -36.25 3.94
C ILE A 198 -7.45 -37.68 4.47
N GLY A 199 -7.08 -37.82 5.74
CA GLY A 199 -7.18 -39.06 6.51
C GLY A 199 -8.59 -39.33 7.03
N GLU A 200 -8.73 -40.35 7.89
CA GLU A 200 -10.01 -40.72 8.49
C GLU A 200 -10.51 -39.67 9.49
N ASP A 201 -9.59 -38.96 10.16
CA ASP A 201 -9.88 -37.92 11.16
C ASP A 201 -9.90 -36.48 10.54
N GLU A 202 -10.18 -36.36 9.25
CA GLU A 202 -10.14 -35.09 8.47
C GLU A 202 -8.78 -34.38 8.43
N GLU A 203 -7.74 -35.02 8.95
CA GLU A 203 -6.36 -34.54 8.94
C GLU A 203 -5.81 -34.36 7.50
N LEU A 204 -5.02 -33.31 7.29
CA LEU A 204 -4.38 -33.03 6.02
C LEU A 204 -3.21 -34.00 5.76
N LEU A 205 -3.35 -34.86 4.75
CA LEU A 205 -2.29 -35.82 4.39
C LEU A 205 -1.53 -35.42 3.12
N GLY A 206 -2.20 -34.77 2.16
CA GLY A 206 -1.55 -34.43 0.90
C GLY A 206 -2.36 -33.52 -0.02
N ILE A 207 -1.73 -33.17 -1.14
CA ILE A 207 -2.38 -32.48 -2.26
C ILE A 207 -2.03 -33.19 -3.57
N PHE A 208 -2.97 -33.22 -4.51
CA PHE A 208 -2.74 -33.68 -5.87
C PHE A 208 -3.25 -32.64 -6.86
N THR A 209 -2.40 -32.22 -7.80
CA THR A 209 -2.67 -31.13 -8.74
C THR A 209 -2.78 -31.62 -10.18
N HIS A 210 -3.34 -30.80 -11.08
CA HIS A 210 -3.24 -31.05 -12.53
C HIS A 210 -1.78 -31.19 -13.00
N GLY A 211 -0.86 -30.42 -12.40
CA GLY A 211 0.56 -30.53 -12.69
C GLY A 211 1.11 -31.92 -12.34
N ASP A 212 0.70 -32.49 -11.21
CA ASP A 212 1.08 -33.85 -10.81
C ASP A 212 0.55 -34.89 -11.79
N PHE A 213 -0.71 -34.76 -12.21
CA PHE A 213 -1.29 -35.64 -13.22
C PHE A 213 -0.48 -35.61 -14.52
N VAL A 214 -0.20 -34.43 -15.07
CA VAL A 214 0.56 -34.28 -16.32
C VAL A 214 1.96 -34.88 -16.19
N ARG A 215 2.65 -34.64 -15.07
CA ARG A 215 4.00 -35.18 -14.82
C ARG A 215 4.00 -36.71 -14.79
N HIS A 216 3.07 -37.33 -14.07
CA HIS A 216 3.08 -38.78 -13.91
C HIS A 216 2.46 -39.54 -15.10
N PHE A 217 1.49 -38.95 -15.81
CA PHE A 217 0.87 -39.57 -17.00
C PHE A 217 1.89 -39.89 -18.10
N GLN A 218 2.96 -39.10 -18.21
CA GLN A 218 4.04 -39.35 -19.16
C GLN A 218 4.77 -40.68 -18.90
N SER A 219 4.85 -41.08 -17.63
CA SER A 219 5.53 -42.32 -17.21
C SER A 219 4.58 -43.51 -17.06
N ASP A 220 3.30 -43.26 -16.76
CA ASP A 220 2.28 -44.29 -16.59
C ASP A 220 0.94 -43.83 -17.20
N PRO A 221 0.62 -44.26 -18.44
CA PRO A 221 -0.66 -43.95 -19.08
C PRO A 221 -1.88 -44.53 -18.36
N ARG A 222 -1.70 -45.50 -17.44
CA ARG A 222 -2.77 -46.11 -16.63
C ARG A 222 -2.87 -45.51 -15.24
N ILE A 223 -2.21 -44.38 -14.98
CA ILE A 223 -2.25 -43.65 -13.72
C ILE A 223 -3.66 -43.46 -13.13
N GLY A 224 -4.69 -43.36 -13.97
CA GLY A 224 -6.08 -43.21 -13.53
C GLY A 224 -6.57 -44.32 -12.56
N GLU A 225 -5.96 -45.51 -12.61
CA GLU A 225 -6.31 -46.66 -11.76
C GLU A 225 -5.47 -46.73 -10.46
N ARG A 226 -4.42 -45.91 -10.36
CA ARG A 226 -3.54 -45.83 -9.18
C ARG A 226 -4.24 -45.10 -8.05
N LEU A 227 -3.86 -45.41 -6.81
CA LEU A 227 -4.31 -44.68 -5.64
C LEU A 227 -3.65 -43.31 -5.59
N VAL A 228 -4.40 -42.30 -5.15
CA VAL A 228 -3.87 -40.95 -4.99
C VAL A 228 -2.77 -40.89 -3.92
N ALA A 229 -2.88 -41.73 -2.88
CA ALA A 229 -1.88 -41.81 -1.81
C ALA A 229 -0.46 -42.12 -2.31
N ASP A 230 -0.33 -42.84 -3.42
CA ASP A 230 0.97 -43.22 -4.01
C ASP A 230 1.62 -42.07 -4.78
N LEU A 231 0.85 -41.01 -5.11
CA LEU A 231 1.22 -39.99 -6.09
C LEU A 231 1.04 -38.55 -5.60
N MET A 232 0.36 -38.36 -4.46
CA MET A 232 0.15 -37.05 -3.87
C MET A 232 1.46 -36.46 -3.34
N THR A 233 1.51 -35.13 -3.31
CA THR A 233 2.54 -34.42 -2.56
C THR A 233 2.18 -34.49 -1.07
N LEU A 234 3.02 -35.17 -0.28
CA LEU A 234 2.91 -35.22 1.17
C LEU A 234 3.28 -33.88 1.80
N ASN A 235 2.65 -33.55 2.93
CA ASN A 235 2.91 -32.32 3.69
C ASN A 235 2.89 -31.06 2.80
N PRO A 236 1.75 -30.75 2.17
CA PRO A 236 1.65 -29.62 1.26
C PRO A 236 1.93 -28.30 1.99
N VAL A 237 2.32 -27.27 1.23
CA VAL A 237 2.46 -25.93 1.78
C VAL A 237 1.06 -25.45 2.22
N THR A 238 0.97 -24.92 3.43
CA THR A 238 -0.28 -24.45 4.03
C THR A 238 -0.18 -23.00 4.49
N VAL A 239 -1.35 -22.39 4.72
CA VAL A 239 -1.48 -21.10 5.40
C VAL A 239 -2.67 -21.13 6.35
N HIS A 240 -2.55 -20.44 7.49
CA HIS A 240 -3.65 -20.36 8.44
C HIS A 240 -4.73 -19.37 7.96
N LYS A 241 -6.01 -19.70 8.17
CA LYS A 241 -7.18 -18.94 7.68
C LYS A 241 -7.19 -17.46 8.10
N ASP A 242 -6.60 -17.13 9.24
CA ASP A 242 -6.57 -15.77 9.78
C ASP A 242 -5.33 -14.97 9.36
N LYS A 243 -4.41 -15.53 8.59
CA LYS A 243 -3.27 -14.79 8.05
C LYS A 243 -3.70 -13.75 7.04
N LEU A 244 -2.80 -12.80 6.74
CA LEU A 244 -3.06 -11.79 5.73
C LEU A 244 -2.95 -12.40 4.31
N ALA A 245 -3.75 -11.92 3.37
CA ALA A 245 -3.72 -12.33 1.97
C ALA A 245 -2.34 -12.13 1.32
N VAL A 246 -1.58 -11.12 1.76
CA VAL A 246 -0.18 -10.92 1.31
C VAL A 246 0.74 -12.10 1.65
N GLU A 247 0.46 -12.85 2.72
CA GLU A 247 1.25 -14.06 3.03
C GLU A 247 1.03 -15.15 1.97
N VAL A 248 -0.17 -15.26 1.39
CA VAL A 248 -0.46 -16.20 0.31
C VAL A 248 0.37 -15.90 -0.92
N LEU A 249 0.41 -14.63 -1.35
CA LEU A 249 1.21 -14.20 -2.50
C LEU A 249 2.69 -14.58 -2.34
N ASN A 250 3.25 -14.31 -1.15
CA ASN A 250 4.63 -14.65 -0.84
C ASN A 250 4.88 -16.17 -0.86
N LEU A 251 3.92 -16.97 -0.38
CA LEU A 251 4.05 -18.44 -0.35
C LEU A 251 3.97 -19.04 -1.75
N LEU A 252 3.00 -18.61 -2.58
CA LEU A 252 2.87 -19.07 -3.96
C LEU A 252 4.14 -18.77 -4.77
N GLU A 253 4.68 -17.55 -4.66
CA GLU A 253 5.90 -17.14 -5.36
C GLU A 253 7.14 -17.92 -4.85
N ARG A 254 7.33 -17.98 -3.53
CA ARG A 254 8.48 -18.64 -2.91
C ARG A 254 8.54 -20.13 -3.24
N HIS A 255 7.40 -20.81 -3.22
CA HIS A 255 7.31 -22.24 -3.46
C HIS A 255 7.07 -22.60 -4.92
N ARG A 256 6.78 -21.61 -5.79
CA ARG A 256 6.44 -21.79 -7.21
C ARG A 256 5.28 -22.78 -7.40
N ILE A 257 4.22 -22.56 -6.63
CA ILE A 257 2.97 -23.35 -6.65
C ILE A 257 1.80 -22.43 -7.00
N ASP A 258 0.74 -23.00 -7.57
CA ASP A 258 -0.47 -22.25 -7.96
C ASP A 258 -1.63 -22.42 -6.97
N ASP A 259 -1.59 -23.48 -6.15
CA ASP A 259 -2.62 -23.85 -5.18
C ASP A 259 -2.01 -23.91 -3.77
N LEU A 260 -2.72 -23.34 -2.78
CA LEU A 260 -2.31 -23.32 -1.37
C LEU A 260 -3.45 -23.77 -0.47
N VAL A 261 -3.20 -24.78 0.36
CA VAL A 261 -4.21 -25.31 1.30
C VAL A 261 -4.34 -24.37 2.50
N VAL A 262 -5.57 -24.03 2.86
CA VAL A 262 -5.87 -23.21 4.02
C VAL A 262 -6.32 -24.09 5.17
N ILE A 263 -5.68 -23.91 6.33
CA ILE A 263 -5.95 -24.68 7.55
C ILE A 263 -6.42 -23.78 8.70
N ASP A 264 -7.06 -24.39 9.70
CA ASP A 264 -7.39 -23.76 10.98
C ASP A 264 -6.40 -24.13 12.10
N ASP A 265 -6.75 -23.81 13.35
CA ASP A 265 -5.92 -24.02 14.54
C ASP A 265 -5.65 -25.51 14.82
N ASP A 266 -6.52 -26.41 14.34
CA ASP A 266 -6.41 -27.86 14.52
C ASP A 266 -5.72 -28.56 13.32
N ASN A 267 -5.15 -27.78 12.39
CA ASN A 267 -4.58 -28.23 11.12
C ASN A 267 -5.59 -28.91 10.16
N VAL A 268 -6.89 -28.67 10.34
CA VAL A 268 -7.92 -29.19 9.44
C VAL A 268 -8.00 -28.33 8.19
N PRO A 269 -8.04 -28.90 6.98
CA PRO A 269 -8.26 -28.13 5.76
C PRO A 269 -9.64 -27.49 5.73
N VAL A 270 -9.69 -26.15 5.75
CA VAL A 270 -10.93 -25.35 5.74
C VAL A 270 -11.14 -24.58 4.43
N GLY A 271 -10.13 -24.52 3.57
CA GLY A 271 -10.21 -23.86 2.27
C GLY A 271 -9.01 -24.14 1.37
N ILE A 272 -9.05 -23.58 0.16
CA ILE A 272 -7.93 -23.56 -0.78
C ILE A 272 -7.88 -22.20 -1.48
N VAL A 273 -6.67 -21.71 -1.77
CA VAL A 273 -6.47 -20.52 -2.61
C VAL A 273 -5.76 -20.93 -3.89
N ASP A 274 -6.36 -20.57 -5.03
CA ASP A 274 -5.77 -20.72 -6.36
C ASP A 274 -5.26 -19.34 -6.84
N SER A 275 -4.12 -19.29 -7.53
CA SER A 275 -3.56 -18.06 -8.13
C SER A 275 -4.56 -17.30 -9.01
N GLN A 276 -5.50 -18.01 -9.67
CA GLN A 276 -6.59 -17.43 -10.45
C GLN A 276 -7.62 -16.69 -9.57
N ASP A 277 -7.83 -17.14 -8.33
CA ASP A 277 -8.71 -16.43 -7.39
C ASP A 277 -8.12 -15.08 -7.01
N LEU A 278 -6.80 -15.00 -6.85
CA LEU A 278 -6.09 -13.75 -6.56
C LEU A 278 -6.19 -12.77 -7.74
N THR A 279 -6.10 -13.27 -8.97
CA THR A 279 -6.29 -12.46 -10.19
C THR A 279 -7.72 -11.91 -10.25
N ARG A 280 -8.73 -12.76 -9.99
CA ARG A 280 -10.14 -12.35 -9.95
C ARG A 280 -10.42 -11.27 -8.90
N LEU A 281 -9.74 -11.36 -7.75
CA LEU A 281 -9.85 -10.40 -6.65
C LEU A 281 -9.00 -9.14 -6.85
N LYS A 282 -8.24 -9.04 -7.96
CA LYS A 282 -7.29 -7.95 -8.25
C LYS A 282 -6.24 -7.79 -7.15
N LEU A 283 -5.75 -8.92 -6.64
CA LEU A 283 -4.69 -9.02 -5.65
C LEU A 283 -3.32 -9.34 -6.29
N LEU A 284 -3.34 -9.76 -7.56
CA LEU A 284 -2.21 -9.88 -8.47
C LEU A 284 -2.27 -8.79 -9.55
#